data_AF-A0AAU2K4N6-F1
#
_entry.id   AF-A0AAU2K4N6-F1
#
_cell.length_a   1.000
_cell.length_b   1.000
_cell.length_c   1.000
_cell.angle_alpha   90.00
_cell.angle_beta   90.00
_cell.angle_gamma   90.00
#
_symmetry.space_group_name_H-M   'P 1'
#
loop_
_entity.id
_entity.type
_entity.pdbx_description
1 polymer ?
#
loop_
_entity_poly.entity_id
_entity_poly.type
_entity_poly.pdbx_seq_one_letter_code
_entity_poly.pdbx_strand_id
1 'polypeptide(L)'
;MKNDGELDDRVDPQDLLLRTDWNAVEHCCPDVAPATPVILRELLDEDPRVQGSAFRDLAEALTRGNVFYTATAPAARYVAAILGDPRTLAPVTDRSTHEEYDLGPQTPFPLRVGLLAWLGDTAVEAIGQQDRPLGDEEDLDAFLDLAPELCEAVRPFLAAGSPEVREAALGALLPLLRLPALADRAPAFRDQVRAAALGDGPHRFRAVDTLFAWGEDVAPLL
;
A
#
# COMPACT_ATOMS: atom_id res chain seq x y z
N MET A 1 0.80 -34.69 -24.17
CA MET A 1 1.87 -33.76 -23.78
C MET A 1 1.18 -32.56 -23.18
N LYS A 2 1.17 -32.45 -21.85
CA LYS A 2 0.51 -31.37 -21.12
C LYS A 2 1.35 -30.11 -21.26
N ASN A 3 0.70 -28.99 -21.57
CA ASN A 3 1.07 -27.71 -21.01
C ASN A 3 -0.24 -26.93 -20.87
N ASP A 4 -0.89 -27.17 -19.74
CA ASP A 4 -2.04 -26.40 -19.30
C ASP A 4 -1.50 -25.01 -18.98
N GLY A 5 -1.92 -24.02 -19.76
CA GLY A 5 -1.71 -22.62 -19.42
C GLY A 5 -2.50 -22.34 -18.16
N GLU A 6 -1.79 -22.19 -17.05
CA GLU A 6 -2.25 -21.35 -15.95
C GLU A 6 -2.56 -19.98 -16.55
N LEU A 7 -3.85 -19.72 -16.77
CA LEU A 7 -4.33 -18.36 -16.94
C LEU A 7 -3.95 -17.65 -15.64
N ASP A 8 -2.93 -16.80 -15.71
CA ASP A 8 -2.54 -15.91 -14.63
C ASP A 8 -3.77 -15.07 -14.28
N ASP A 9 -4.50 -15.47 -13.22
CA ASP A 9 -5.73 -14.86 -12.71
C ASP A 9 -5.46 -13.44 -12.12
N ARG A 10 -4.34 -12.82 -12.52
CA ARG A 10 -3.92 -11.49 -12.13
C ARG A 10 -4.79 -10.48 -12.85
N VAL A 11 -5.35 -9.59 -12.04
CA VAL A 11 -6.06 -8.41 -12.51
C VAL A 11 -5.13 -7.58 -13.39
N ASP A 12 -5.51 -7.32 -14.64
CA ASP A 12 -4.75 -6.44 -15.53
C ASP A 12 -4.82 -4.98 -15.00
N PRO A 13 -3.69 -4.35 -14.66
CA PRO A 13 -3.67 -2.96 -14.20
C PRO A 13 -4.27 -1.97 -15.21
N GLN A 14 -4.13 -2.23 -16.52
CA GLN A 14 -4.71 -1.35 -17.54
C GLN A 14 -6.24 -1.43 -17.55
N ASP A 15 -6.80 -2.62 -17.34
CA ASP A 15 -8.24 -2.81 -17.19
C ASP A 15 -8.77 -2.02 -15.98
N LEU A 16 -8.04 -1.97 -14.87
CA LEU A 16 -8.43 -1.20 -13.68
C LEU A 16 -8.48 0.31 -13.96
N LEU A 17 -7.52 0.83 -14.72
CA LEU A 17 -7.54 2.24 -15.14
C LEU A 17 -8.74 2.55 -16.03
N LEU A 18 -9.11 1.63 -16.93
CA LEU A 18 -10.21 1.83 -17.88
C LEU A 18 -11.60 1.67 -17.25
N ARG A 19 -11.73 0.85 -16.20
CA ARG A 19 -13.01 0.60 -15.51
C ARG A 19 -13.43 1.73 -14.57
N THR A 20 -12.49 2.57 -14.16
CA THR A 20 -12.75 3.68 -13.24
C THR A 20 -13.04 4.94 -14.05
N ASP A 21 -14.19 5.59 -13.81
CA ASP A 21 -14.43 6.92 -14.37
C ASP A 21 -13.68 7.97 -13.55
N TRP A 22 -12.43 8.19 -13.92
CA TRP A 22 -11.53 9.08 -13.18
C TRP A 22 -11.94 10.55 -13.19
N ASN A 23 -12.85 10.96 -14.08
CA ASN A 23 -13.42 12.31 -14.07
C ASN A 23 -14.57 12.45 -13.05
N ALA A 24 -15.17 11.34 -12.64
CA ALA A 24 -16.28 11.31 -11.69
C ALA A 24 -15.82 11.11 -10.24
N VAL A 25 -14.60 10.58 -10.02
CA VAL A 25 -14.04 10.43 -8.68
C VAL A 25 -13.37 11.73 -8.20
N GLU A 26 -13.57 12.03 -6.93
CA GLU A 26 -12.97 13.14 -6.19
C GLU A 26 -11.48 12.89 -5.90
N HIS A 27 -10.71 13.97 -5.81
CA HIS A 27 -9.28 13.98 -5.50
C HIS A 27 -9.00 15.15 -4.53
N CYS A 28 -7.84 15.16 -3.87
CA CYS A 28 -7.49 16.22 -2.93
C CYS A 28 -7.45 17.64 -3.55
N CYS A 29 -7.25 17.72 -4.87
CA CYS A 29 -7.16 18.98 -5.62
C CYS A 29 -8.07 18.91 -6.85
N PRO A 30 -9.36 19.29 -6.74
CA PRO A 30 -10.33 19.18 -7.84
C PRO A 30 -9.92 19.99 -9.09
N ASP A 31 -9.16 21.07 -8.93
CA ASP A 31 -8.66 21.92 -10.04
C ASP A 31 -7.43 21.34 -10.77
N VAL A 32 -6.89 20.21 -10.29
CA VAL A 32 -5.69 19.53 -10.85
C VAL A 32 -6.06 18.17 -11.46
N ALA A 33 -7.33 17.75 -11.36
CA ALA A 33 -7.79 16.41 -11.67
C ALA A 33 -8.37 16.23 -13.11
N PRO A 34 -8.36 14.98 -13.65
CA PRO A 34 -7.69 13.82 -13.10
C PRO A 34 -6.32 13.57 -13.76
N ALA A 35 -5.25 14.01 -13.10
CA ALA A 35 -3.89 13.54 -13.38
C ALA A 35 -3.65 12.10 -12.87
N THR A 36 -4.51 11.59 -11.97
CA THR A 36 -4.36 10.29 -11.30
C THR A 36 -4.15 9.10 -12.24
N PRO A 37 -4.88 8.95 -13.37
CA PRO A 37 -4.62 7.85 -14.31
C PRO A 37 -3.26 7.95 -15.00
N VAL A 38 -2.73 9.17 -15.16
CA VAL A 38 -1.40 9.42 -15.72
C VAL A 38 -0.36 9.04 -14.68
N ILE A 39 -0.49 9.55 -13.44
CA ILE A 39 0.36 9.21 -12.30
C ILE A 39 0.45 7.69 -12.12
N LEU A 40 -0.69 7.00 -12.06
CA LEU A 40 -0.72 5.54 -11.89
C LEU A 40 -0.02 4.80 -13.04
N ARG A 41 -0.14 5.30 -14.28
CA ARG A 41 0.55 4.69 -15.43
C ARG A 41 2.06 4.90 -15.37
N GLU A 42 2.50 6.08 -14.91
CA GLU A 42 3.90 6.47 -14.76
C GLU A 42 4.63 5.69 -13.65
N LEU A 43 3.92 5.08 -12.70
CA LEU A 43 4.51 4.09 -11.77
C LEU A 43 5.16 2.89 -12.50
N LEU A 44 4.76 2.64 -13.74
CA LEU A 44 5.31 1.57 -14.59
C LEU A 44 6.15 2.12 -15.76
N ASP A 45 6.58 3.38 -15.69
CA ASP A 45 7.51 3.95 -16.68
C ASP A 45 8.86 3.21 -16.63
N GLU A 46 9.61 3.26 -17.74
CA GLU A 46 10.96 2.68 -17.83
C GLU A 46 12.01 3.59 -17.18
N ASP A 47 11.75 4.88 -17.03
CA ASP A 47 12.62 5.84 -16.34
C ASP A 47 12.32 5.86 -14.82
N PRO A 48 13.28 5.45 -13.96
CA PRO A 48 13.10 5.49 -12.50
C PRO A 48 12.83 6.89 -11.94
N ARG A 49 13.20 7.95 -12.65
CA ARG A 49 12.87 9.33 -12.24
C ARG A 49 11.39 9.64 -12.42
N VAL A 50 10.81 9.16 -13.51
CA VAL A 50 9.37 9.29 -13.77
C VAL A 50 8.59 8.47 -12.73
N GLN A 51 9.02 7.24 -12.47
CA GLN A 51 8.45 6.41 -11.41
C GLN A 51 8.51 7.06 -10.02
N GLY A 52 9.66 7.64 -9.65
CA GLY A 52 9.84 8.33 -8.38
C GLY A 52 8.96 9.57 -8.23
N SER A 53 8.83 10.36 -9.31
CA SER A 53 7.90 11.49 -9.34
C SER A 53 6.45 11.03 -9.20
N ALA A 54 6.05 10.02 -9.97
CA ALA A 54 4.70 9.47 -9.92
C ALA A 54 4.36 8.90 -8.53
N PHE A 55 5.32 8.27 -7.85
CA PHE A 55 5.11 7.78 -6.49
C PHE A 55 4.88 8.91 -5.48
N ARG A 56 5.65 10.00 -5.56
CA ARG A 56 5.36 11.23 -4.79
C ARG A 56 3.95 11.72 -5.09
N ASP A 57 3.66 11.91 -6.38
CA ASP A 57 2.42 12.55 -6.83
C ASP A 57 1.20 11.73 -6.40
N LEU A 58 1.32 10.39 -6.38
CA LEU A 58 0.32 9.48 -5.82
C LEU A 58 0.06 9.78 -4.33
N ALA A 59 1.12 9.82 -3.51
CA ALA A 59 1.00 10.07 -2.08
C ALA A 59 0.38 11.47 -1.84
N GLU A 60 0.83 12.48 -2.57
CA GLU A 60 0.29 13.84 -2.48
C GLU A 60 -1.16 13.96 -2.96
N ALA A 61 -1.54 13.25 -4.02
CA ALA A 61 -2.89 13.34 -4.59
C ALA A 61 -3.94 12.64 -3.71
N LEU A 62 -3.57 11.55 -3.04
CA LEU A 62 -4.55 10.65 -2.42
C LEU A 62 -4.44 10.52 -0.90
N THR A 63 -3.35 10.98 -0.29
CA THR A 63 -3.18 10.92 1.17
C THR A 63 -2.91 12.29 1.81
N ARG A 64 -2.90 13.37 1.01
CA ARG A 64 -2.75 14.73 1.54
C ARG A 64 -3.92 15.11 2.44
N GLY A 65 -3.57 15.50 3.66
CA GLY A 65 -4.54 15.91 4.69
C GLY A 65 -5.25 14.76 5.38
N ASN A 66 -4.81 13.51 5.17
CA ASN A 66 -5.42 12.31 5.73
C ASN A 66 -6.91 12.18 5.37
N VAL A 67 -7.35 12.66 4.22
CA VAL A 67 -8.73 12.51 3.76
C VAL A 67 -8.77 11.40 2.72
N PHE A 68 -9.73 10.48 2.86
CA PHE A 68 -10.04 9.49 1.84
C PHE A 68 -10.98 10.10 0.81
N TYR A 69 -10.69 9.85 -0.45
CA TYR A 69 -11.51 10.28 -1.58
C TYR A 69 -11.99 9.04 -2.34
N THR A 70 -13.08 9.17 -3.09
CA THR A 70 -13.55 8.13 -4.03
C THR A 70 -12.46 7.59 -4.96
N ALA A 71 -11.38 8.34 -5.23
CA ALA A 71 -10.21 7.89 -5.99
C ALA A 71 -9.24 6.96 -5.23
N THR A 72 -9.24 6.98 -3.89
CA THR A 72 -8.27 6.27 -3.04
C THR A 72 -8.39 4.76 -3.19
N ALA A 73 -9.60 4.20 -3.12
CA ALA A 73 -9.81 2.76 -3.26
C ALA A 73 -9.45 2.22 -4.67
N PRO A 74 -9.89 2.83 -5.78
CA PRO A 74 -9.43 2.45 -7.13
C PRO A 74 -7.91 2.50 -7.31
N ALA A 75 -7.25 3.54 -6.79
CA ALA A 75 -5.80 3.67 -6.86
C ALA A 75 -5.09 2.59 -6.04
N ALA A 76 -5.56 2.29 -4.83
CA ALA A 76 -5.02 1.22 -3.99
C ALA A 76 -5.09 -0.14 -4.69
N ARG A 77 -6.21 -0.41 -5.37
CA ARG A 77 -6.38 -1.62 -6.20
C ARG A 77 -5.37 -1.68 -7.35
N TYR A 78 -5.18 -0.57 -8.07
CA TYR A 78 -4.17 -0.50 -9.12
C TYR A 78 -2.76 -0.75 -8.58
N VAL A 79 -2.40 -0.10 -7.47
CA VAL A 79 -1.08 -0.29 -6.81
C VAL A 79 -0.88 -1.76 -6.43
N ALA A 80 -1.88 -2.40 -5.84
CA ALA A 80 -1.83 -3.82 -5.49
C ALA A 80 -1.59 -4.72 -6.72
N ALA A 81 -2.25 -4.42 -7.85
CA ALA A 81 -2.11 -5.18 -9.09
C ALA A 81 -0.69 -5.07 -9.70
N ILE A 82 -0.01 -3.92 -9.55
CA ILE A 82 1.33 -3.71 -10.13
C ILE A 82 2.48 -4.19 -9.24
N LEU A 83 2.25 -4.58 -7.98
CA LEU A 83 3.33 -4.99 -7.07
C LEU A 83 4.21 -6.10 -7.67
N GLY A 84 3.61 -7.02 -8.43
CA GLY A 84 4.32 -8.12 -9.08
C GLY A 84 5.12 -7.74 -10.33
N ASP A 85 4.93 -6.54 -10.88
CA ASP A 85 5.59 -6.10 -12.11
C ASP A 85 7.10 -5.93 -11.88
N PRO A 86 7.98 -6.51 -12.73
CA PRO A 86 9.42 -6.38 -12.59
C PRO A 86 9.92 -4.92 -12.55
N ARG A 87 9.23 -3.98 -13.21
CA ARG A 87 9.60 -2.55 -13.23
C ARG A 87 9.53 -1.91 -11.85
N THR A 88 8.73 -2.44 -10.94
CA THR A 88 8.67 -1.96 -9.54
C THR A 88 9.93 -2.33 -8.73
N LEU A 89 10.86 -3.12 -9.27
CA LEU A 89 12.17 -3.35 -8.65
C LEU A 89 13.18 -2.22 -8.91
N ALA A 90 12.86 -1.27 -9.80
CA ALA A 90 13.75 -0.18 -10.12
C ALA A 90 14.04 0.68 -8.87
N PRO A 91 15.32 1.07 -8.64
CA PRO A 91 15.67 1.97 -7.56
C PRO A 91 15.24 3.39 -7.91
N VAL A 92 14.36 3.96 -7.10
CA VAL A 92 13.82 5.31 -7.26
C VAL A 92 14.22 6.20 -6.08
N THR A 93 14.14 7.51 -6.28
CA THR A 93 14.01 8.48 -5.20
C THR A 93 12.65 9.14 -5.32
N ASP A 94 12.02 9.43 -4.19
CA ASP A 94 10.76 10.13 -4.14
C ASP A 94 10.97 11.57 -3.73
N ARG A 95 12.18 12.13 -3.82
CA ARG A 95 12.55 13.53 -3.54
C ARG A 95 12.55 14.40 -4.81
N SER A 96 12.13 15.65 -4.67
CA SER A 96 12.14 16.63 -5.74
C SER A 96 13.54 17.26 -5.77
N THR A 97 13.90 17.89 -6.88
CA THR A 97 15.19 18.59 -6.97
C THR A 97 15.35 19.65 -5.88
N HIS A 98 14.25 20.26 -5.43
CA HIS A 98 14.27 21.24 -4.34
C HIS A 98 14.54 20.56 -2.98
N GLU A 99 13.88 19.45 -2.68
CA GLU A 99 14.10 18.72 -1.42
C GLU A 99 15.47 18.04 -1.37
N GLU A 100 16.02 17.60 -2.52
CA GLU A 100 17.40 17.12 -2.57
C GLU A 100 18.40 18.24 -2.19
N TYR A 101 18.10 19.48 -2.55
CA TYR A 101 18.90 20.64 -2.17
C TYR A 101 18.78 20.94 -0.67
N ASP A 102 17.56 20.94 -0.12
CA ASP A 102 17.30 21.33 1.28
C ASP A 102 17.60 20.21 2.30
N LEU A 103 17.27 18.97 1.97
CA LEU A 103 17.36 17.79 2.86
C LEU A 103 18.53 16.87 2.53
N GLY A 104 19.30 17.21 1.48
CA GLY A 104 20.38 16.38 0.95
C GLY A 104 19.89 15.19 0.11
N PRO A 105 20.83 14.38 -0.41
CA PRO A 105 20.49 13.22 -1.24
C PRO A 105 19.74 12.16 -0.43
N GLN A 106 18.76 11.54 -1.07
CA GLN A 106 18.08 10.35 -0.54
C GLN A 106 18.80 9.09 -1.03
N THR A 107 18.93 8.09 -0.15
CA THR A 107 19.32 6.74 -0.57
C THR A 107 18.20 6.13 -1.40
N PRO A 108 18.43 5.76 -2.68
CA PRO A 108 17.38 5.16 -3.50
C PRO A 108 16.86 3.86 -2.90
N PHE A 109 15.58 3.58 -3.13
CA PHE A 109 14.90 2.36 -2.69
C PHE A 109 14.10 1.74 -3.84
N PRO A 110 13.84 0.42 -3.85
CA PRO A 110 12.99 -0.17 -4.88
C PRO A 110 11.59 0.44 -4.83
N LEU A 111 11.01 0.86 -5.97
CA LEU A 111 9.66 1.43 -6.02
C LEU A 111 8.63 0.56 -5.27
N ARG A 112 8.74 -0.76 -5.40
CA ARG A 112 7.90 -1.75 -4.69
C ARG A 112 7.89 -1.56 -3.17
N VAL A 113 9.03 -1.19 -2.57
CA VAL A 113 9.12 -0.91 -1.13
C VAL A 113 8.25 0.31 -0.79
N GLY A 114 8.34 1.38 -1.59
CA GLY A 114 7.50 2.57 -1.43
C GLY A 114 6.01 2.27 -1.60
N LEU A 115 5.63 1.49 -2.62
CA LEU A 115 4.24 1.11 -2.87
C LEU A 115 3.65 0.26 -1.73
N LEU A 116 4.42 -0.69 -1.20
CA LEU A 116 4.01 -1.49 -0.03
C LEU A 116 3.86 -0.61 1.21
N ALA A 117 4.82 0.29 1.47
CA ALA A 117 4.74 1.24 2.57
C ALA A 117 3.50 2.12 2.46
N TRP A 118 3.23 2.68 1.27
CA TRP A 118 2.05 3.50 1.02
C TRP A 118 0.74 2.76 1.28
N LEU A 119 0.60 1.50 0.83
CA LEU A 119 -0.57 0.68 1.15
C LEU A 119 -0.74 0.46 2.66
N GLY A 120 0.35 0.16 3.36
CA GLY A 120 0.34 -0.06 4.81
C GLY A 120 -0.01 1.19 5.59
N ASP A 121 0.57 2.32 5.23
CA ASP A 121 0.34 3.61 5.89
C ASP A 121 -1.10 4.08 5.64
N THR A 122 -1.61 3.91 4.42
CA THR A 122 -3.01 4.18 4.10
C THR A 122 -3.95 3.28 4.92
N ALA A 123 -3.62 2.01 5.11
CA ALA A 123 -4.42 1.12 5.96
C ALA A 123 -4.38 1.48 7.46
N VAL A 124 -3.24 1.92 7.97
CA VAL A 124 -3.14 2.45 9.35
C VAL A 124 -4.03 3.68 9.50
N GLU A 125 -3.97 4.60 8.54
CA GLU A 125 -4.77 5.83 8.56
C GLU A 125 -6.27 5.51 8.50
N ALA A 126 -6.66 4.59 7.60
CA ALA A 126 -8.06 4.16 7.47
C ALA A 126 -8.60 3.60 8.79
N ILE A 127 -7.85 2.69 9.44
CA ILE A 127 -8.23 2.12 10.73
C ILE A 127 -8.34 3.19 11.81
N GLY A 128 -7.40 4.16 11.82
CA GLY A 128 -7.41 5.27 12.78
C GLY A 128 -8.62 6.19 12.66
N GLN A 129 -9.26 6.22 11.48
CA GLN A 129 -10.41 7.09 11.20
C GLN A 129 -11.77 6.41 11.34
N GLN A 130 -11.84 5.10 11.60
CA GLN A 130 -13.12 4.38 11.68
C GLN A 130 -14.10 4.98 12.71
N ASP A 131 -13.59 5.46 13.85
CA ASP A 131 -14.43 6.08 14.89
C ASP A 131 -14.75 7.56 14.61
N ARG A 132 -13.95 8.21 13.77
CA ARG A 132 -14.07 9.64 13.46
C ARG A 132 -13.49 9.95 12.07
N PRO A 133 -14.28 9.73 11.01
CA PRO A 133 -13.87 10.03 9.64
C PRO A 133 -13.56 11.52 9.47
N LEU A 134 -12.48 11.83 8.75
CA LEU A 134 -12.14 13.21 8.36
C LEU A 134 -12.80 13.62 7.03
N GLY A 135 -13.18 12.65 6.21
CA GLY A 135 -13.88 12.80 4.94
C GLY A 135 -15.21 12.04 4.92
N ASP A 136 -15.61 11.58 3.72
CA ASP A 136 -16.79 10.72 3.57
C ASP A 136 -16.51 9.33 4.17
N GLU A 137 -17.49 8.82 4.91
CA GLU A 137 -17.44 7.47 5.51
C GLU A 137 -17.50 6.39 4.42
N GLU A 138 -18.24 6.63 3.33
CA GLU A 138 -18.35 5.68 2.21
C GLU A 138 -17.00 5.47 1.50
N ASP A 139 -16.19 6.52 1.38
CA ASP A 139 -14.87 6.45 0.76
C ASP A 139 -13.85 5.70 1.63
N LEU A 140 -13.94 5.90 2.94
CA LEU A 140 -13.15 5.17 3.91
C LEU A 140 -13.50 3.68 3.90
N ASP A 141 -14.80 3.36 3.95
CA ASP A 141 -15.31 1.99 3.92
C ASP A 141 -14.93 1.29 2.61
N ALA A 142 -15.03 1.98 1.47
CA ALA A 142 -14.63 1.44 0.17
C ALA A 142 -13.15 1.03 0.13
N PHE A 143 -12.26 1.74 0.83
CA PHE A 143 -10.87 1.34 0.96
C PHE A 143 -10.71 0.15 1.91
N LEU A 144 -11.37 0.16 3.08
CA LEU A 144 -11.30 -0.92 4.07
C LEU A 144 -11.83 -2.26 3.52
N ASP A 145 -12.85 -2.22 2.66
CA ASP A 145 -13.40 -3.37 1.96
C ASP A 145 -12.38 -4.07 1.04
N LEU A 146 -11.29 -3.39 0.66
CA LEU A 146 -10.20 -3.97 -0.12
C LEU A 146 -9.30 -4.91 0.70
N ALA A 147 -9.44 -4.94 2.03
CA ALA A 147 -8.48 -5.66 2.88
C ALA A 147 -8.22 -7.12 2.47
N PRO A 148 -9.23 -7.94 2.10
CA PRO A 148 -8.98 -9.30 1.59
C PRO A 148 -8.17 -9.34 0.29
N GLU A 149 -8.40 -8.39 -0.61
CA GLU A 149 -7.70 -8.25 -1.90
C GLU A 149 -6.25 -7.80 -1.68
N LEU A 150 -6.05 -6.75 -0.87
CA LEU A 150 -4.73 -6.24 -0.52
C LEU A 150 -3.89 -7.29 0.22
N CYS A 151 -4.49 -8.06 1.13
CA CYS A 151 -3.81 -9.14 1.83
C CYS A 151 -3.27 -10.20 0.86
N GLU A 152 -4.05 -10.61 -0.15
CA GLU A 152 -3.58 -11.59 -1.14
C GLU A 152 -2.51 -11.01 -2.05
N ALA A 153 -2.61 -9.74 -2.44
CA ALA A 153 -1.60 -9.06 -3.25
C ALA A 153 -0.27 -8.90 -2.51
N VAL A 154 -0.29 -8.58 -1.21
CA VAL A 154 0.91 -8.33 -0.39
C VAL A 154 1.59 -9.64 0.05
N ARG A 155 0.83 -10.70 0.36
CA ARG A 155 1.34 -11.95 0.96
C ARG A 155 2.58 -12.55 0.25
N PRO A 156 2.66 -12.62 -1.10
CA PRO A 156 3.84 -13.20 -1.77
C PRO A 156 5.16 -12.49 -1.43
N PHE A 157 5.12 -11.20 -1.08
CA PHE A 157 6.30 -10.38 -0.83
C PHE A 157 6.92 -10.62 0.55
N LEU A 158 6.22 -11.30 1.47
CA LEU A 158 6.79 -11.74 2.75
C LEU A 158 7.94 -12.73 2.57
N ALA A 159 7.97 -13.45 1.44
CA ALA A 159 9.01 -14.40 1.08
C ALA A 159 9.97 -13.85 -0.01
N ALA A 160 9.93 -12.55 -0.30
CA ALA A 160 10.78 -11.93 -1.31
C ALA A 160 12.27 -12.09 -0.98
N GLY A 161 13.12 -12.17 -2.01
CA GLY A 161 14.58 -12.27 -1.83
C GLY A 161 15.19 -11.03 -1.15
N SER A 162 14.64 -9.84 -1.41
CA SER A 162 15.08 -8.58 -0.81
C SER A 162 14.56 -8.42 0.63
N PRO A 163 15.43 -8.19 1.63
CA PRO A 163 15.02 -7.90 3.01
C PRO A 163 14.10 -6.68 3.13
N GLU A 164 14.39 -5.61 2.39
CA GLU A 164 13.61 -4.36 2.41
C GLU A 164 12.18 -4.59 1.91
N VAL A 165 12.03 -5.42 0.87
CA VAL A 165 10.70 -5.79 0.35
C VAL A 165 9.92 -6.65 1.35
N ARG A 166 10.59 -7.60 2.04
CA ARG A 166 9.94 -8.41 3.08
C ARG A 166 9.48 -7.55 4.26
N GLU A 167 10.31 -6.60 4.68
CA GLU A 167 9.98 -5.68 5.76
C GLU A 167 8.79 -4.79 5.39
N ALA A 168 8.81 -4.16 4.21
CA ALA A 168 7.70 -3.34 3.74
C ALA A 168 6.40 -4.15 3.57
N ALA A 169 6.49 -5.39 3.07
CA ALA A 169 5.33 -6.28 2.96
C ALA A 169 4.74 -6.62 4.32
N LEU A 170 5.57 -6.86 5.33
CA LEU A 170 5.11 -7.07 6.71
C LEU A 170 4.44 -5.78 7.24
N GLY A 171 5.05 -4.63 7.02
CA GLY A 171 4.50 -3.33 7.40
C GLY A 171 3.13 -3.03 6.79
N ALA A 172 2.92 -3.47 5.54
CA ALA A 172 1.65 -3.37 4.83
C ALA A 172 0.58 -4.35 5.34
N LEU A 173 1.00 -5.57 5.68
CA LEU A 173 0.08 -6.63 6.08
C LEU A 173 -0.47 -6.46 7.50
N LEU A 174 0.36 -5.99 8.44
CA LEU A 174 -0.01 -5.85 9.86
C LEU A 174 -1.32 -5.05 10.09
N PRO A 175 -1.51 -3.84 9.53
CA PRO A 175 -2.78 -3.13 9.71
C PRO A 175 -3.96 -3.90 9.12
N LEU A 176 -3.82 -4.50 7.94
CA LEU A 176 -4.90 -5.26 7.31
C LEU A 176 -5.38 -6.42 8.19
N LEU A 177 -4.46 -7.11 8.85
CA LEU A 177 -4.75 -8.24 9.74
C LEU A 177 -5.57 -7.88 10.98
N ARG A 178 -5.73 -6.59 11.29
CA ARG A 178 -6.61 -6.10 12.36
C ARG A 178 -8.08 -6.05 11.92
N LEU A 179 -8.34 -6.07 10.62
CA LEU A 179 -9.67 -5.88 10.07
C LEU A 179 -10.51 -7.16 10.23
N PRO A 180 -11.80 -7.06 10.61
CA PRO A 180 -12.67 -8.22 10.80
C PRO A 180 -12.77 -9.11 9.56
N ALA A 181 -12.68 -8.53 8.36
CA ALA A 181 -12.70 -9.25 7.08
C ALA A 181 -11.56 -10.29 6.93
N LEU A 182 -10.49 -10.16 7.73
CA LEU A 182 -9.35 -11.08 7.75
C LEU A 182 -9.26 -11.96 9.00
N ALA A 183 -10.30 -11.98 9.86
CA ALA A 183 -10.29 -12.74 11.11
C ALA A 183 -9.97 -14.24 10.90
N ASP A 184 -10.49 -14.85 9.83
CA ASP A 184 -10.24 -16.26 9.50
C ASP A 184 -8.80 -16.52 9.00
N ARG A 185 -8.12 -15.48 8.51
CA ARG A 185 -6.73 -15.58 8.00
C ARG A 185 -5.69 -15.26 9.07
N ALA A 186 -6.06 -14.51 10.12
CA ALA A 186 -5.18 -14.11 11.22
C ALA A 186 -4.35 -15.27 11.83
N PRO A 187 -4.90 -16.48 12.09
CA PRO A 187 -4.14 -17.57 12.68
C PRO A 187 -2.90 -17.97 11.86
N ALA A 188 -2.94 -17.85 10.53
CA ALA A 188 -1.83 -18.22 9.65
C ALA A 188 -0.60 -17.30 9.81
N PHE A 189 -0.79 -16.07 10.30
CA PHE A 189 0.27 -15.07 10.46
C PHE A 189 0.75 -14.92 11.90
N ARG A 190 0.13 -15.63 12.85
CA ARG A 190 0.34 -15.42 14.29
C ARG A 190 1.81 -15.46 14.72
N ASP A 191 2.55 -16.48 14.29
CA ASP A 191 3.97 -16.62 14.65
C ASP A 191 4.81 -15.49 14.07
N GLN A 192 4.51 -15.05 12.84
CA GLN A 192 5.20 -13.95 12.20
C GLN A 192 4.93 -12.61 12.88
N VAL A 193 3.67 -12.33 13.24
CA VAL A 193 3.30 -11.12 13.98
C VAL A 193 3.95 -11.11 15.36
N ARG A 194 3.95 -12.23 16.06
CA ARG A 194 4.63 -12.34 17.37
C ARG A 194 6.14 -12.14 17.26
N ALA A 195 6.78 -12.72 16.24
CA ALA A 195 8.20 -12.50 15.99
C ALA A 195 8.52 -11.02 15.73
N ALA A 196 7.67 -10.32 14.96
CA ALA A 196 7.81 -8.90 14.69
C ALA A 196 7.64 -8.04 15.95
N ALA A 197 6.69 -8.39 16.82
CA ALA A 197 6.45 -7.67 18.06
C ALA A 197 7.56 -7.86 19.11
N LEU A 198 8.24 -9.01 19.09
CA LEU A 198 9.39 -9.31 19.95
C LEU A 198 10.71 -8.71 19.44
N GLY A 199 10.77 -8.35 18.16
CA GLY A 199 11.93 -7.71 17.55
C GLY A 199 12.06 -6.21 17.89
N ASP A 200 13.05 -5.57 17.28
CA ASP A 200 13.35 -4.14 17.36
C ASP A 200 13.16 -3.41 16.00
N GLY A 201 12.54 -4.08 15.04
CA GLY A 201 12.30 -3.55 13.69
C GLY A 201 11.27 -2.40 13.65
N PRO A 202 11.20 -1.67 12.52
CA PRO A 202 10.38 -0.46 12.40
C PRO A 202 8.88 -0.71 12.56
N HIS A 203 8.41 -1.94 12.34
CA HIS A 203 7.01 -2.31 12.43
C HIS A 203 6.64 -3.00 13.75
N ARG A 204 7.53 -3.02 14.74
CA ARG A 204 7.30 -3.62 16.06
C ARG A 204 5.98 -3.15 16.69
N PHE A 205 5.74 -1.84 16.74
CA PHE A 205 4.52 -1.30 17.34
C PHE A 205 3.25 -1.68 16.55
N ARG A 206 3.31 -1.70 15.22
CA ARG A 206 2.19 -2.20 14.39
C ARG A 206 1.88 -3.67 14.69
N ALA A 207 2.90 -4.48 14.97
CA ALA A 207 2.73 -5.88 15.34
C ALA A 207 2.10 -6.02 16.74
N VAL A 208 2.51 -5.20 17.71
CA VAL A 208 1.87 -5.12 19.03
C VAL A 208 0.39 -4.73 18.90
N ASP A 209 0.07 -3.69 18.11
CA ASP A 209 -1.32 -3.28 17.88
C ASP A 209 -2.15 -4.37 17.22
N THR A 210 -1.53 -5.17 16.33
CA THR A 210 -2.18 -6.32 15.68
C THR A 210 -2.51 -7.41 16.68
N LEU A 211 -1.57 -7.79 17.55
CA LEU A 211 -1.80 -8.77 18.63
C LEU A 211 -2.87 -8.28 19.61
N PHE A 212 -2.84 -6.99 19.95
CA PHE A 212 -3.85 -6.37 20.80
C PHE A 212 -5.25 -6.44 20.17
N ALA A 213 -5.37 -6.13 18.87
CA ALA A 213 -6.63 -6.25 18.14
C ALA A 213 -7.17 -7.69 18.08
N TRP A 214 -6.29 -8.70 18.12
CA TRP A 214 -6.67 -10.11 18.24
C TRP A 214 -7.01 -10.56 19.66
N GLY A 215 -6.94 -9.66 20.65
CA GLY A 215 -7.21 -9.94 22.06
C GLY A 215 -6.08 -10.68 22.78
N GLU A 216 -4.85 -10.62 22.27
CA GLU A 216 -3.69 -11.16 22.98
C GLU A 216 -3.23 -10.24 24.12
N ASP A 217 -2.63 -10.83 25.17
CA ASP A 217 -1.94 -10.06 26.20
C ASP A 217 -0.61 -9.53 25.66
N VAL A 218 -0.57 -8.20 25.47
CA VAL A 218 0.60 -7.48 24.96
C VAL A 218 1.39 -6.77 26.07
N ALA A 219 0.97 -6.85 27.34
CA ALA A 219 1.70 -6.21 28.44
C ALA A 219 3.19 -6.61 28.53
N PRO A 220 3.60 -7.85 28.19
CA PRO A 220 5.02 -8.22 28.16
C PRO A 220 5.82 -7.59 26.99
N LEU A 221 5.14 -6.95 26.04
CA LEU A 221 5.72 -6.37 24.81
C LEU A 221 5.75 -4.83 24.84
N LEU A 222 5.30 -4.19 25.93
CA LEU A 222 5.35 -2.74 26.13
C LEU A 222 6.56 -2.34 26.98
#